data_AF-A0A7U9GV39-F1
#
_entry.id   AF-A0A7U9GV39-F1
#
_cell.length_a   1.000
_cell.length_b   1.000
_cell.length_c   1.000
_cell.angle_alpha   90.00
_cell.angle_beta   90.00
_cell.angle_gamma   90.00
#
_symmetry.space_group_name_H-M   'P 1'
#
loop_
_entity.id
_entity.type
_entity.pdbx_description
1 polymer ?
#
loop_
_entity_poly.entity_id
_entity_poly.type
_entity_poly.pdbx_seq_one_letter_code
_entity_poly.pdbx_strand_id
1 'polypeptide(L)'
;MSEIEESKGCVYKDLEGVDEGDMQNKARHVTRLAALIETAPMSKADVAQRLGLNPESLEEILRGKFRDINVSTLVSYGDLMSENNLEK
;
A
#
# COMPACT_ATOMS: atom_id res chain seq x y z
N MET A 1 -23.14 4.60 14.22
CA MET A 1 -21.83 5.24 14.01
C MET A 1 -20.81 4.20 14.40
N SER A 2 -20.07 3.67 13.43
CA SER A 2 -19.00 2.71 13.75
C SER A 2 -17.73 3.51 13.95
N GLU A 3 -17.34 3.71 15.21
CA GLU A 3 -16.03 4.20 15.59
C GLU A 3 -15.01 3.14 15.15
N ILE A 4 -14.25 3.44 14.09
CA ILE A 4 -13.13 2.60 13.67
C ILE A 4 -12.00 2.91 14.65
N GLU A 5 -11.73 1.96 15.54
CA GLU A 5 -10.61 2.03 16.48
C GLU A 5 -9.29 2.03 15.71
N GLU A 6 -8.57 3.15 15.76
CA GLU A 6 -7.21 3.27 15.22
C GLU A 6 -6.25 2.39 16.05
N SER A 7 -6.13 1.12 15.66
CA SER A 7 -5.14 0.22 16.22
C SER A 7 -3.72 0.72 15.88
N LYS A 8 -3.05 1.31 16.87
CA LYS A 8 -1.66 1.79 16.80
C LYS A 8 -0.61 0.68 16.93
N GLY A 9 -1.02 -0.59 16.85
CA GLY A 9 -0.13 -1.74 17.00
C GLY A 9 0.34 -2.27 15.65
N CYS A 10 1.51 -1.85 15.18
CA CYS A 10 2.22 -2.63 14.16
C CYS A 10 2.54 -4.01 14.77
N VAL A 11 1.84 -5.05 14.30
CA VAL A 11 2.00 -6.48 14.67
C VAL A 11 3.45 -6.98 14.49
N TYR A 12 4.26 -6.24 13.73
CA TYR A 12 5.66 -6.55 13.44
C TYR A 12 6.62 -6.25 14.60
N LYS A 13 6.16 -5.70 15.73
CA LYS A 13 6.99 -5.49 16.93
C LYS A 13 7.42 -6.77 17.66
N ASP A 14 6.81 -7.92 17.33
CA ASP A 14 6.97 -9.17 18.08
C ASP A 14 7.64 -10.29 17.24
N LEU A 15 8.05 -10.01 16.00
CA LEU A 15 8.57 -11.02 15.07
C LEU A 15 10.08 -10.84 14.86
N GLU A 16 10.85 -11.34 15.82
CA GLU A 16 12.30 -11.52 15.71
C GLU A 16 12.63 -12.43 14.50
N GLY A 17 13.31 -11.89 13.48
CA GLY A 17 13.88 -12.68 12.37
C GLY A 17 13.45 -12.26 10.96
N VAL A 18 12.59 -11.26 10.81
CA VAL A 18 12.41 -10.53 9.55
C VAL A 18 12.93 -9.13 9.81
N ASP A 19 13.85 -8.61 8.98
CA ASP A 19 14.39 -7.25 9.08
C ASP A 19 13.23 -6.26 9.37
N GLU A 20 13.10 -5.84 10.63
CA GLU A 20 11.91 -5.14 11.14
C GLU A 20 11.68 -3.84 10.36
N GLY A 21 12.78 -3.24 9.90
CA GLY A 21 12.79 -2.06 9.05
C GLY A 21 12.18 -2.30 7.66
N ASP A 22 12.36 -3.48 7.06
CA ASP A 22 11.92 -3.74 5.68
C ASP A 22 10.40 -3.91 5.60
N MET A 23 9.82 -4.69 6.52
CA MET A 23 8.36 -4.91 6.56
C MET A 23 7.59 -3.66 7.01
N GLN A 24 8.11 -2.90 7.98
CA GLN A 24 7.50 -1.63 8.37
C GLN A 24 7.56 -0.60 7.22
N ASN A 25 8.68 -0.56 6.49
CA ASN A 25 8.83 0.34 5.35
C ASN A 25 7.87 -0.04 4.22
N LYS A 26 7.77 -1.33 3.88
CA LYS A 26 6.77 -1.85 2.92
C LYS A 26 5.33 -1.49 3.34
N ALA A 27 4.98 -1.71 4.61
CA ALA A 27 3.66 -1.36 5.14
C ALA A 27 3.38 0.14 4.99
N ARG A 28 4.35 1.00 5.30
CA ARG A 28 4.24 2.46 5.12
C ARG A 28 3.98 2.85 3.66
N HIS A 29 4.67 2.21 2.71
CA HIS A 29 4.44 2.42 1.28
C HIS A 29 3.04 1.99 0.86
N VAL A 30 2.58 0.82 1.31
CA VAL A 30 1.23 0.30 1.01
C VAL A 30 0.14 1.19 1.61
N THR A 31 0.29 1.66 2.85
CA THR A 31 -0.66 2.59 3.49
C THR A 31 -0.72 3.92 2.73
N ARG A 32 0.42 4.46 2.30
CA ARG A 32 0.45 5.68 1.49
C ARG A 32 -0.23 5.46 0.14
N LEU A 33 0.01 4.32 -0.51
CA LEU A 33 -0.65 3.94 -1.75
C LEU A 33 -2.17 3.83 -1.54
N ALA A 34 -2.62 3.16 -0.48
CA ALA A 34 -4.04 3.04 -0.13
C ALA A 34 -4.71 4.41 0.02
N ALA A 35 -4.08 5.32 0.77
CA ALA A 35 -4.59 6.68 0.95
C ALA A 35 -4.63 7.47 -0.36
N LEU A 36 -3.64 7.30 -1.25
CA LEU A 36 -3.64 7.90 -2.59
C LEU A 36 -4.79 7.33 -3.45
N ILE A 37 -5.06 6.02 -3.36
CA ILE A 37 -6.17 5.38 -4.06
C ILE A 37 -7.52 5.89 -3.55
N GLU A 38 -7.68 6.01 -2.22
CA GLU A 38 -8.92 6.48 -1.60
C GLU A 38 -9.20 7.96 -1.90
N THR A 39 -8.15 8.78 -2.03
CA THR A 39 -8.28 10.20 -2.36
C THR A 39 -8.34 10.47 -3.86
N ALA A 40 -7.94 9.51 -4.69
CA ALA A 40 -7.98 9.66 -6.13
C ALA A 40 -9.40 9.41 -6.69
N PRO A 41 -9.82 10.13 -7.75
CA PRO A 41 -11.12 9.95 -8.39
C PRO A 41 -11.21 8.66 -9.25
N MET A 42 -10.21 7.78 -9.19
CA MET A 42 -10.08 6.59 -10.01
C MET A 42 -10.53 5.34 -9.27
N SER A 43 -11.17 4.42 -10.00
CA SER A 43 -11.57 3.12 -9.45
C SER A 43 -10.35 2.23 -9.20
N LYS A 44 -10.43 1.34 -8.20
CA LYS A 44 -9.36 0.36 -7.89
C LYS A 44 -8.92 -0.47 -9.11
N ALA A 45 -9.84 -0.76 -10.02
CA ALA A 45 -9.53 -1.47 -11.27
C ALA A 45 -8.67 -0.64 -12.24
N ASP A 46 -8.90 0.68 -12.29
CA ASP A 46 -8.09 1.61 -13.10
C ASP A 46 -6.68 1.74 -12.51
N VAL A 47 -6.61 1.90 -11.18
CA VAL A 47 -5.34 1.88 -10.44
C VAL A 47 -4.57 0.58 -10.70
N ALA A 48 -5.22 -0.58 -10.57
CA ALA A 48 -4.58 -1.86 -10.80
C ALA A 48 -4.01 -1.94 -12.22
N GLN A 49 -4.81 -1.57 -13.22
CA GLN A 49 -4.37 -1.52 -14.62
C GLN A 49 -3.17 -0.58 -14.81
N ARG A 50 -3.17 0.59 -14.18
CA ARG A 50 -2.06 1.57 -14.21
C ARG A 50 -0.79 1.03 -13.57
N LEU A 51 -0.92 0.32 -12.47
CA LEU A 51 0.18 -0.33 -11.77
C LEU A 51 0.67 -1.62 -12.47
N GLY A 52 0.03 -2.02 -13.57
CA GLY A 52 0.31 -3.28 -14.26
C GLY A 52 -0.07 -4.51 -13.44
N LEU A 53 -1.00 -4.35 -12.50
CA LEU A 53 -1.47 -5.36 -11.57
C LEU A 53 -2.91 -5.77 -11.89
N ASN A 54 -3.27 -6.98 -11.46
CA ASN A 54 -4.68 -7.37 -11.43
C ASN A 54 -5.37 -6.70 -10.23
N PRO A 55 -6.67 -6.37 -10.33
CA PRO A 55 -7.42 -5.79 -9.22
C PRO A 55 -7.41 -6.68 -7.97
N GLU A 56 -7.47 -8.00 -8.15
CA GLU A 56 -7.33 -8.97 -7.05
C GLU A 56 -5.95 -8.86 -6.38
N SER A 57 -4.86 -8.81 -7.15
CA SER A 57 -3.51 -8.64 -6.61
C SER A 57 -3.35 -7.31 -5.86
N LEU A 58 -3.91 -6.22 -6.39
CA LEU A 58 -3.92 -4.94 -5.71
C LEU A 58 -4.68 -5.02 -4.37
N GLU A 59 -5.84 -5.69 -4.33
CA GLU A 59 -6.57 -5.91 -3.08
C GLU A 59 -5.80 -6.78 -2.09
N GLU A 60 -5.09 -7.80 -2.55
CA GLU A 60 -4.24 -8.62 -1.69
C GLU A 60 -3.13 -7.78 -1.04
N ILE A 61 -2.49 -6.90 -1.82
CA ILE A 61 -1.49 -5.95 -1.32
C ILE A 61 -2.10 -5.02 -0.27
N LEU A 62 -3.25 -4.41 -0.57
CA LEU A 62 -3.95 -3.52 0.34
C LEU A 62 -4.42 -4.22 1.63
N ARG A 63 -4.69 -5.53 1.56
CA ARG A 63 -5.02 -6.39 2.72
C ARG A 63 -3.80 -6.84 3.54
N GLY A 64 -2.58 -6.49 3.13
CA GLY A 64 -1.37 -6.85 3.86
C GLY A 64 -0.57 -8.02 3.28
N LYS A 65 -0.97 -8.58 2.13
CA LYS A 65 -0.25 -9.66 1.45
C LYS A 65 0.84 -9.12 0.51
N PHE A 66 1.81 -8.42 1.07
CA PHE A 66 2.95 -7.84 0.35
C PHE A 66 4.31 -8.36 0.83
N ARG A 67 4.33 -9.47 1.59
CA ARG A 67 5.57 -10.08 2.09
C ARG A 67 6.52 -10.48 0.96
N ASP A 68 5.97 -11.08 -0.10
CA ASP A 68 6.72 -11.52 -1.28
C ASP A 68 7.01 -10.38 -2.28
N ILE A 69 6.52 -9.17 -2.01
CA ILE A 69 6.71 -8.01 -2.88
C ILE A 69 7.91 -7.22 -2.42
N ASN A 70 8.74 -6.83 -3.37
CA ASN A 70 9.93 -6.05 -3.09
C ASN A 70 9.57 -4.60 -2.73
N VAL A 71 10.31 -3.99 -1.81
CA VAL A 71 10.07 -2.60 -1.37
C VAL A 71 10.17 -1.62 -2.54
N SER A 72 11.12 -1.84 -3.46
CA SER A 72 11.29 -1.01 -4.67
C SER A 72 10.05 -1.00 -5.55
N THR A 73 9.35 -2.13 -5.66
CA THR A 73 8.10 -2.24 -6.42
C THR A 73 6.99 -1.41 -5.77
N LEU A 74 6.89 -1.47 -4.43
CA LEU A 74 5.91 -0.66 -3.68
C LEU A 74 6.20 0.84 -3.76
N VAL A 75 7.49 1.21 -3.76
CA VAL A 75 7.93 2.60 -3.99
C VAL A 75 7.49 3.07 -5.37
N SER A 76 7.75 2.28 -6.42
CA SER A 76 7.33 2.59 -7.79
C SER A 76 5.82 2.79 -7.92
N TYR A 77 5.01 1.98 -7.22
CA TYR A 77 3.55 2.16 -7.24
C TYR A 77 3.11 3.49 -6.61
N GLY A 78 3.73 3.88 -5.51
CA GLY A 78 3.48 5.18 -4.88
C GLY A 78 3.90 6.36 -5.75
N ASP A 79 4.99 6.21 -6.50
CA ASP A 79 5.51 7.21 -7.43
C ASP A 79 4.56 7.42 -8.62
N LEU A 80 4.16 6.33 -9.28
CA LEU A 80 3.17 6.34 -10.38
C LEU A 80 1.85 7.02 -10.00
N MET A 81 1.41 6.83 -8.75
CA MET A 81 0.20 7.45 -8.21
C MET A 81 0.41 8.90 -7.74
N SER A 82 1.62 9.26 -7.33
CA SER A 82 1.97 10.62 -6.88
C SER A 82 2.21 11.57 -8.06
N GLU A 83 2.82 11.10 -9.15
CA GLU A 83 3.06 11.93 -10.36
C GLU A 83 1.75 12.47 -10.95
N ASN A 84 0.65 11.70 -10.89
CA ASN A 84 -0.67 12.13 -11.37
C ASN A 84 -1.37 13.13 -10.43
N ASN A 85 -0.96 13.24 -9.16
CA ASN A 85 -1.48 14.27 -8.23
C ASN A 85 -0.76 15.62 -8.36
N LEU A 86 0.32 15.68 -9.15
CA LEU A 86 1.11 16.89 -9.41
C LEU A 86 0.68 17.62 -10.69
N GLU A 87 -0.20 17.04 -11.50
CA GLU A 87 -0.80 17.74 -12.65
C GLU A 87 -2.00 18.59 -12.18
N LYS A 88 -1.70 19.73 -11.55
CA LYS A 88 -2.60 20.89 -11.45
C LYS A 88 -1.99 22.11 -12.13
#